data_AF-A0A7J4IA76-F1
#
_entry.id   AF-A0A7J4IA76-F1
#
_cell.length_a   1.000
_cell.length_b   1.000
_cell.length_c   1.000
_cell.angle_alpha   90.00
_cell.angle_beta   90.00
_cell.angle_gamma   90.00
#
_symmetry.space_group_name_H-M   'P 1'
#
loop_
_entity.id
_entity.type
_entity.pdbx_description
1 polymer ?
#
loop_
_entity_poly.entity_id
_entity_poly.type
_entity_poly.pdbx_seq_one_letter_code
_entity_poly.pdbx_strand_id
1 'polypeptide(L)'
;MKFLKFLKKDGDEKMARKKKITGLPVLPTRLDLTDKRQGFLALLIGLLLVIIGNLVLPSFVSPGALVSTVMVLGLIVGLLNIFHKEALVFLILALSATFMLSVLATVNVFPQGVVHLFTGVASLFASASLVVALKVVYALTQ
;
A
#
# COMPACT_ATOMS: atom_id res chain seq x y z
N MET A 1 -46.07 39.32 6.26
CA MET A 1 -45.35 38.04 6.06
C MET A 1 -44.25 38.05 4.97
N LYS A 2 -44.24 38.98 4.00
CA LYS A 2 -43.24 39.01 2.90
C LYS A 2 -41.83 39.50 3.32
N PHE A 3 -41.74 40.42 4.28
CA PHE A 3 -40.48 41.05 4.72
C PHE A 3 -39.54 40.09 5.48
N LEU A 4 -40.10 39.17 6.28
CA LEU A 4 -39.35 38.15 7.02
C LEU A 4 -38.68 37.11 6.12
N LYS A 5 -39.25 36.83 4.94
CA LYS A 5 -38.63 35.94 3.95
C LYS A 5 -37.42 36.59 3.27
N PHE A 6 -37.41 37.91 3.14
CA PHE A 6 -36.31 38.66 2.55
C PHE A 6 -35.07 38.67 3.46
N LEU A 7 -35.28 38.93 4.76
CA LEU A 7 -34.19 38.90 5.76
C LEU A 7 -33.57 37.50 5.94
N LYS A 8 -34.38 36.44 5.82
CA LYS A 8 -33.88 35.06 5.87
C LYS A 8 -33.00 34.72 4.66
N LYS A 9 -33.43 35.14 3.46
CA LYS A 9 -32.68 34.91 2.21
C LYS A 9 -31.34 35.65 2.19
N ASP A 10 -31.29 36.90 2.66
CA ASP A 10 -30.05 37.67 2.77
C ASP A 10 -29.08 37.10 3.83
N GLY A 11 -29.60 36.54 4.92
CA GLY A 11 -28.80 35.84 5.93
C GLY A 11 -28.13 34.57 5.39
N ASP A 12 -28.88 33.79 4.62
CA ASP A 12 -28.42 32.53 4.04
C ASP A 12 -27.37 32.76 2.93
N GLU A 13 -27.51 33.82 2.11
CA GLU A 13 -26.50 34.20 1.11
C GLU A 13 -25.18 34.69 1.72
N LYS A 14 -25.26 35.44 2.84
CA LYS A 14 -24.05 35.89 3.57
C LYS A 14 -23.32 34.71 4.24
N MET A 15 -24.04 33.71 4.72
CA MET A 15 -23.45 32.47 5.26
C MET A 15 -22.80 31.61 4.16
N ALA A 16 -23.44 31.48 3.00
CA ALA A 16 -22.90 30.74 1.86
C ALA A 16 -21.63 31.40 1.29
N ARG A 17 -21.57 32.73 1.25
CA ARG A 17 -20.34 33.47 0.86
C ARG A 17 -19.22 33.29 1.88
N LYS A 18 -19.49 33.30 3.19
CA LYS A 18 -18.45 33.11 4.22
C LYS A 18 -17.82 31.71 4.19
N LYS A 19 -18.60 30.68 3.84
CA LYS A 19 -18.11 29.30 3.68
C LYS A 19 -17.21 29.12 2.45
N LYS A 20 -17.37 29.96 1.42
CA LYS A 20 -16.55 29.90 0.19
C LYS A 20 -15.22 30.66 0.29
N ILE A 21 -15.10 31.60 1.25
CA ILE A 21 -13.91 32.48 1.41
C ILE A 21 -12.85 31.83 2.32
N THR A 22 -13.23 30.85 3.15
CA THR A 22 -12.25 30.04 3.89
C THR A 22 -11.69 28.95 2.99
N GLY A 23 -10.96 29.37 1.95
CA GLY A 23 -10.17 28.53 1.04
C GLY A 23 -8.94 27.89 1.69
N LEU A 24 -9.04 27.51 2.96
CA LEU A 24 -8.04 26.68 3.60
C LEU A 24 -8.40 25.22 3.30
N PRO A 25 -7.52 24.44 2.66
CA PRO A 25 -7.71 23.00 2.58
C PRO A 25 -7.77 22.51 4.02
N VAL A 26 -8.96 22.06 4.44
CA VAL A 26 -9.11 21.38 5.72
C VAL A 26 -8.25 20.12 5.59
N LEU A 27 -7.04 20.16 6.18
CA LEU A 27 -6.16 19.00 6.26
C LEU A 27 -7.01 17.86 6.83
N PRO A 28 -7.15 16.72 6.14
CA PRO A 28 -7.93 15.61 6.65
C PRO A 28 -7.34 15.23 8.00
N THR A 29 -8.06 15.57 9.08
CA THR A 29 -7.62 15.34 10.47
C THR A 29 -7.77 13.87 10.87
N ARG A 30 -8.25 13.05 9.93
CA ARG A 30 -8.30 11.61 9.98
C ARG A 30 -7.49 11.13 8.78
N LEU A 31 -6.43 10.37 9.05
CA LEU A 31 -5.90 9.43 8.06
C LEU A 31 -7.05 8.46 7.78
N ASP A 32 -7.82 8.74 6.73
CA ASP A 32 -8.87 7.83 6.27
C ASP A 32 -8.18 6.66 5.59
N LEU A 33 -7.69 5.73 6.42
CA LEU A 33 -7.04 4.49 6.01
C LEU A 33 -8.01 3.60 5.21
N THR A 34 -9.30 3.92 5.18
CA THR A 34 -10.37 3.05 4.64
C THR A 34 -10.60 3.24 3.14
N ASP A 35 -9.91 4.18 2.48
CA ASP A 35 -10.12 4.40 1.05
C ASP A 35 -9.51 3.24 0.23
N LYS A 36 -10.31 2.62 -0.63
CA LYS A 36 -9.97 1.37 -1.33
C LYS A 36 -8.68 1.44 -2.14
N ARG A 37 -8.30 2.65 -2.54
CA ARG A 37 -7.11 2.91 -3.31
C ARG A 37 -5.82 2.84 -2.50
N GLN A 38 -5.86 3.03 -1.17
CA GLN A 38 -4.64 3.19 -0.36
C GLN A 38 -3.89 1.87 -0.14
N GLY A 39 -4.58 0.76 0.11
CA GLY A 39 -3.93 -0.55 0.30
C GLY A 39 -3.21 -1.05 -0.95
N PHE A 40 -3.86 -0.93 -2.12
CA PHE A 40 -3.26 -1.27 -3.41
C PHE A 40 -2.12 -0.31 -3.77
N LEU A 41 -2.26 1.00 -3.50
CA LEU A 41 -1.18 1.97 -3.69
C LEU A 41 0.02 1.68 -2.78
N ALA A 42 -0.19 1.29 -1.52
CA ALA A 42 0.90 0.90 -0.61
C ALA A 42 1.68 -0.31 -1.15
N LEU A 43 0.97 -1.30 -1.70
CA LEU A 43 1.58 -2.44 -2.38
C LEU A 43 2.38 -2.01 -3.61
N LEU A 44 1.80 -1.17 -4.46
CA LEU A 44 2.47 -0.67 -5.67
C LEU A 44 3.75 0.12 -5.33
N ILE A 45 3.68 1.00 -4.33
CA ILE A 45 4.81 1.79 -3.84
C ILE A 45 5.87 0.88 -3.24
N GLY A 46 5.48 -0.09 -2.40
CA GLY A 46 6.41 -1.06 -1.82
C GLY A 46 7.11 -1.88 -2.88
N LEU A 47 6.38 -2.35 -3.89
CA LEU A 47 6.95 -3.08 -5.02
C LEU A 47 7.94 -2.22 -5.81
N LEU A 48 7.59 -0.96 -6.08
CA LEU A 48 8.46 -0.03 -6.80
C LEU A 48 9.77 0.21 -6.03
N LEU A 49 9.69 0.43 -4.71
CA LEU A 49 10.86 0.61 -3.85
C LEU A 49 11.75 -0.63 -3.83
N VAL A 50 11.16 -1.82 -3.82
CA VAL A 50 11.92 -3.08 -3.86
C VAL A 50 12.61 -3.26 -5.20
N ILE A 51 11.95 -2.96 -6.32
CA ILE A 51 12.57 -3.04 -7.65
C ILE A 51 13.76 -2.09 -7.75
N ILE A 52 13.57 -0.81 -7.38
CA ILE A 52 14.64 0.20 -7.43
C ILE A 52 15.76 -0.18 -6.46
N GLY A 53 15.41 -0.56 -5.24
CA GLY A 53 16.36 -0.95 -4.20
C GLY A 53 17.21 -2.15 -4.61
N ASN A 54 16.60 -3.20 -5.14
CA ASN A 54 17.33 -4.41 -5.54
C ASN A 54 18.08 -4.28 -6.87
N LEU A 55 17.82 -3.22 -7.65
CA LEU A 55 18.60 -2.94 -8.85
C LEU A 55 19.85 -2.10 -8.55
N VAL A 56 19.76 -1.17 -7.60
CA VAL A 56 20.81 -0.16 -7.35
C VAL A 56 21.65 -0.47 -6.11
N LEU A 57 21.05 -0.97 -5.05
CA LEU A 57 21.70 -1.15 -3.74
C LEU A 57 22.52 -2.45 -3.53
N PRO A 58 22.43 -3.53 -4.35
CA PRO A 58 23.24 -4.73 -4.11
C PRO A 58 24.75 -4.45 -4.10
N SER A 59 25.19 -3.40 -4.79
CA SER A 59 26.60 -2.99 -4.86
C SER A 59 27.08 -2.24 -3.62
N PHE A 60 26.17 -1.79 -2.74
CA PHE A 60 26.48 -0.89 -1.63
C PHE A 60 26.06 -1.45 -0.26
N VAL A 61 25.20 -2.47 -0.23
CA VAL A 61 24.57 -2.99 0.99
C VAL A 61 24.70 -4.51 1.01
N SER A 62 24.96 -5.08 2.19
CA SER A 62 25.04 -6.53 2.33
C SER A 62 23.68 -7.19 2.01
N PRO A 63 23.67 -8.39 1.41
CA PRO A 63 22.44 -9.09 1.07
C PRO A 63 21.50 -9.28 2.26
N GLY A 64 22.05 -9.54 3.45
CA GLY A 64 21.26 -9.69 4.68
C GLY A 64 20.52 -8.43 5.09
N ALA A 65 21.16 -7.26 4.98
CA ALA A 65 20.53 -5.98 5.31
C ALA A 65 19.45 -5.57 4.29
N LEU A 66 19.61 -5.93 3.02
CA LEU A 66 18.58 -5.73 2.00
C LEU A 66 17.34 -6.59 2.31
N VAL A 67 17.53 -7.88 2.60
CA VAL A 67 16.41 -8.78 2.92
C VAL A 67 15.66 -8.31 4.16
N SER A 68 16.34 -7.90 5.23
CA SER A 68 15.68 -7.39 6.44
C SER A 68 14.91 -6.10 6.18
N THR A 69 15.47 -5.18 5.39
CA THR A 69 14.80 -3.91 5.04
C THR A 69 13.55 -4.18 4.21
N VAL A 70 13.63 -5.07 3.24
CA VAL A 70 12.48 -5.46 2.40
C VAL A 70 11.42 -6.20 3.21
N MET A 71 11.82 -7.04 4.18
CA MET A 71 10.88 -7.68 5.10
C MET A 71 10.12 -6.65 5.95
N VAL A 72 10.80 -5.65 6.50
CA VAL A 72 10.13 -4.58 7.28
C VAL A 72 9.18 -3.79 6.38
N LEU A 73 9.59 -3.46 5.16
CA LEU A 73 8.73 -2.86 4.15
C LEU A 73 7.50 -3.72 3.86
N GLY A 74 7.68 -5.03 3.69
CA GLY A 74 6.58 -5.96 3.42
C GLY A 74 5.60 -6.05 4.60
N LEU A 75 6.09 -6.06 5.84
CA LEU A 75 5.21 -5.97 7.02
C LEU A 75 4.38 -4.68 7.02
N ILE A 76 5.01 -3.53 6.73
CA ILE A 76 4.32 -2.24 6.64
C ILE A 76 3.27 -2.27 5.53
N VAL A 77 3.61 -2.78 4.34
CA VAL A 77 2.68 -2.93 3.22
C VAL A 77 1.52 -3.85 3.59
N GLY A 78 1.78 -4.98 4.24
CA GLY A 78 0.76 -5.91 4.71
C GLY A 78 -0.16 -5.28 5.77
N LEU A 79 0.38 -4.43 6.65
CA LEU A 79 -0.39 -3.67 7.63
C LEU A 79 -1.25 -2.58 6.99
N LEU A 80 -0.74 -1.89 5.99
CA LEU A 80 -1.47 -0.86 5.25
C LEU A 80 -2.49 -1.44 4.26
N ASN A 81 -2.32 -2.70 3.85
CA ASN A 81 -3.28 -3.35 2.97
C ASN A 81 -4.57 -3.73 3.73
N ILE A 82 -5.71 -3.21 3.28
CA ILE A 82 -7.01 -3.27 3.99
C ILE A 82 -8.02 -4.24 3.35
N PHE A 83 -7.67 -4.94 2.27
CA PHE A 83 -8.67 -5.71 1.54
C PHE A 83 -8.73 -7.20 1.88
N HIS A 84 -9.73 -7.52 2.71
CA HIS A 84 -10.31 -8.85 2.85
C HIS A 84 -10.71 -9.48 1.50
N LYS A 85 -11.22 -8.66 0.57
CA LYS A 85 -11.75 -9.12 -0.72
C LYS A 85 -10.66 -9.37 -1.78
N GLU A 86 -9.45 -8.88 -1.56
CA GLU A 86 -8.34 -9.02 -2.51
C GLU A 86 -7.21 -9.92 -1.97
N ALA A 87 -7.41 -10.51 -0.79
CA ALA A 87 -6.45 -11.42 -0.16
C ALA A 87 -6.09 -12.61 -1.07
N LEU A 88 -7.04 -13.10 -1.88
CA LEU A 88 -6.78 -14.14 -2.88
C LEU A 88 -5.78 -13.68 -3.94
N VAL A 89 -5.94 -12.47 -4.49
CA VAL A 89 -5.01 -11.92 -5.48
C VAL A 89 -3.63 -11.75 -4.85
N PHE A 90 -3.58 -11.28 -3.61
CA PHE A 90 -2.34 -11.15 -2.84
C PHE A 90 -1.64 -12.49 -2.64
N LEU A 91 -2.38 -13.53 -2.26
CA LEU A 91 -1.87 -14.88 -2.05
C LEU A 91 -1.34 -15.49 -3.35
N ILE A 92 -2.06 -15.31 -4.46
CA ILE A 92 -1.64 -15.78 -5.79
C ILE A 92 -0.34 -15.09 -6.23
N LEU A 93 -0.23 -13.77 -6.03
CA LEU A 93 1.00 -13.02 -6.33
C LEU A 93 2.18 -13.52 -5.49
N ALA A 94 1.97 -13.75 -4.19
CA ALA A 94 3.01 -14.27 -3.31
C ALA A 94 3.47 -15.67 -3.73
N LEU A 95 2.53 -16.59 -3.98
CA LEU A 95 2.83 -17.95 -4.46
C LEU A 95 3.56 -17.94 -5.80
N SER A 96 3.11 -17.09 -6.73
CA SER A 96 3.75 -16.92 -8.04
C SER A 96 5.19 -16.43 -7.90
N ALA A 97 5.44 -15.45 -7.03
CA ALA A 97 6.79 -14.95 -6.76
C ALA A 97 7.70 -16.03 -6.14
N THR A 98 7.19 -16.81 -5.19
CA THR A 98 7.93 -17.92 -4.58
C THR A 98 8.22 -19.04 -5.58
N PHE A 99 7.26 -19.37 -6.45
CA PHE A 99 7.45 -20.35 -7.51
C PHE A 99 8.53 -19.88 -8.49
N MET A 100 8.48 -18.63 -8.94
CA MET A 100 9.52 -18.03 -9.78
C MET A 100 10.90 -18.13 -9.12
N LEU A 101 10.99 -17.90 -7.81
CA LEU A 101 12.26 -18.03 -7.09
C LEU A 101 12.81 -19.47 -7.15
N SER A 102 11.94 -20.47 -7.05
CA SER A 102 12.32 -21.89 -7.14
C SER A 102 12.82 -22.26 -8.53
N VAL A 103 12.19 -21.72 -9.58
CA VAL A 103 12.65 -21.87 -10.97
C VAL A 103 14.02 -21.23 -11.15
N LEU A 104 14.21 -20.01 -10.65
CA LEU A 104 15.48 -19.28 -10.71
C LEU A 104 16.61 -20.00 -9.96
N ALA A 105 16.33 -20.63 -8.83
CA ALA A 105 17.32 -21.38 -8.06
C ALA A 105 17.76 -22.67 -8.79
N THR A 106 16.89 -23.25 -9.62
CA THR A 106 17.16 -24.48 -10.36
C THR A 106 17.82 -24.20 -11.71
N VAL A 107 17.45 -23.08 -12.34
CA VAL A 107 17.86 -22.73 -13.71
C VAL A 107 18.88 -21.58 -13.66
N ASN A 108 20.17 -21.92 -13.75
CA ASN A 108 21.27 -20.95 -13.65
C ASN A 108 21.50 -20.10 -14.92
N VAL A 109 20.43 -19.77 -15.64
CA VAL A 109 20.45 -19.05 -16.94
C VAL A 109 20.14 -17.56 -16.76
N PHE A 110 19.66 -17.16 -15.59
CA PHE A 110 19.24 -15.78 -15.35
C PHE A 110 20.41 -14.88 -14.91
N PRO A 111 20.50 -13.65 -15.44
CA PRO A 111 21.46 -12.66 -14.94
C PRO A 111 21.27 -12.41 -13.45
N GLN A 112 22.35 -12.19 -12.70
CA GLN A 112 22.27 -12.01 -11.24
C GLN A 112 21.37 -10.84 -10.83
N GLY A 113 21.32 -9.76 -11.61
CA GLY A 113 20.40 -8.64 -11.35
C GLY A 113 18.92 -9.06 -11.36
N VAL A 114 18.54 -10.01 -12.23
CA VAL A 114 17.19 -10.57 -12.27
C VAL A 114 16.92 -11.40 -11.01
N VAL A 115 17.91 -12.21 -10.60
CA VAL A 115 17.80 -13.03 -9.39
C VAL A 115 17.62 -12.18 -8.13
N HIS A 116 18.39 -11.10 -7.98
CA HIS A 116 18.23 -10.18 -6.87
C HIS A 116 16.86 -9.49 -6.86
N LEU A 117 16.36 -9.08 -8.03
CA LEU A 117 15.04 -8.47 -8.15
C LEU A 117 13.94 -9.43 -7.69
N PHE A 118 13.92 -10.67 -8.20
CA PHE A 118 12.92 -11.66 -7.80
C PHE A 118 13.03 -12.05 -6.32
N THR A 119 14.25 -12.11 -5.77
CA THR A 119 14.46 -12.37 -4.35
C THR A 119 13.88 -11.26 -3.48
N GLY A 120 14.12 -10.00 -3.85
CA GLY A 120 13.52 -8.84 -3.19
C GLY A 120 12.00 -8.89 -3.25
N VAL A 121 11.43 -9.08 -4.44
CA VAL A 121 9.97 -9.14 -4.64
C VAL A 121 9.34 -10.27 -3.83
N ALA A 122 9.92 -11.47 -3.85
CA ALA A 122 9.44 -12.61 -3.07
C ALA A 122 9.49 -12.32 -1.56
N SER A 123 10.56 -11.69 -1.06
CA SER A 123 10.69 -11.34 0.37
C SER A 123 9.67 -10.29 0.83
N LEU A 124 9.32 -9.33 -0.04
CA LEU A 124 8.25 -8.37 0.20
C LEU A 124 6.90 -9.08 0.30
N PHE A 125 6.57 -9.93 -0.67
CA PHE A 125 5.29 -10.62 -0.70
C PHE A 125 5.16 -11.66 0.42
N ALA A 126 6.23 -12.34 0.80
CA ALA A 126 6.22 -13.32 1.89
C ALA A 126 5.87 -12.68 3.24
N SER A 127 6.48 -11.53 3.56
CA SER A 127 6.23 -10.82 4.82
C SER A 127 4.88 -10.11 4.82
N ALA A 128 4.50 -9.51 3.69
CA ALA A 128 3.19 -8.87 3.54
C ALA A 128 2.03 -9.89 3.55
N SER A 129 2.19 -11.08 2.95
CA SER A 129 1.14 -12.10 2.89
C SER A 129 0.84 -12.68 4.26
N LEU A 130 1.86 -12.80 5.11
CA LEU A 130 1.69 -13.26 6.49
C LEU A 130 0.76 -12.33 7.28
N VAL A 131 0.95 -11.02 7.15
CA VAL A 131 0.09 -10.02 7.80
C VAL A 131 -1.33 -10.07 7.23
N VAL A 132 -1.46 -10.18 5.90
CA VAL A 132 -2.77 -10.28 5.24
C VAL A 132 -3.49 -11.56 5.66
N ALA A 133 -2.80 -12.70 5.74
CA ALA A 133 -3.36 -13.98 6.17
C ALA A 133 -3.89 -13.92 7.60
N LEU A 134 -3.13 -13.32 8.53
CA LEU A 134 -3.58 -13.10 9.91
C LEU A 134 -4.84 -12.24 9.96
N LYS A 135 -4.89 -11.16 9.17
CA LYS A 135 -6.08 -10.31 9.07
C LYS A 135 -7.29 -11.10 8.56
N VAL A 136 -7.10 -11.96 7.55
CA VAL A 136 -8.17 -12.82 7.00
C VAL A 136 -8.71 -13.75 8.06
N VAL A 137 -7.84 -14.47 8.77
CA VAL A 137 -8.25 -15.37 9.86
C VAL A 137 -9.03 -14.61 10.93
N TYR A 138 -8.56 -13.42 11.32
CA TYR A 138 -9.24 -12.61 12.34
C TYR A 138 -10.67 -12.22 11.94
N ALA A 139 -10.94 -11.82 10.69
CA ALA A 139 -12.32 -11.49 10.33
C ALA A 139 -13.20 -12.70 10.01
N LEU A 140 -12.63 -13.90 9.79
CA LEU A 140 -13.40 -15.14 9.77
C LEU A 140 -13.90 -15.54 11.17
N THR A 141 -13.25 -15.04 12.23
CA THR A 141 -13.66 -15.28 13.62
C THR A 141 -14.68 -14.27 14.16
N GLN A 142 -15.03 -13.24 13.39
CA GLN A 142 -16.07 -12.25 13.72
C GLN A 142 -17.38 -12.57 13.01
#